data_AF-A0A0Q6A288-F1
#
_entry.id   AF-A0A0Q6A288-F1
#
_cell.length_a   1.000
_cell.length_b   1.000
_cell.length_c   1.000
_cell.angle_alpha   90.00
_cell.angle_beta   90.00
_cell.angle_gamma   90.00
#
_symmetry.space_group_name_H-M   'P 1'
#
loop_
_entity.id
_entity.type
_entity.pdbx_description
1 polymer ?
#
loop_
_entity_poly.entity_id
_entity_poly.type
_entity_poly.pdbx_seq_one_letter_code
_entity_poly.pdbx_strand_id
1 'polypeptide(L)'
;MKIKVSAVLFFVFSCFHAQEIIDKDALKKCRMEFNKKICLSDKDNDGFLFYLDKYPDETGSSENFGCPFPDVDNDGILDKDDSCPTIFGPAENNGCPWSDTDGDGILDHEDSCPTVWGAKTNNGCPICNYNHGKQ
;
A
#
# COMPACT_ATOMS: atom_id res chain seq x y z
N MET A 1 32.05 -19.16 -65.79
CA MET A 1 32.45 -18.57 -64.50
C MET A 1 31.20 -18.18 -63.71
N LYS A 2 31.05 -18.77 -62.52
CA LYS A 2 30.40 -18.30 -61.29
C LYS A 2 29.00 -17.67 -61.38
N ILE A 3 28.04 -18.49 -60.93
CA ILE A 3 26.75 -18.15 -60.34
C ILE A 3 26.91 -17.02 -59.30
N LYS A 4 26.04 -16.01 -59.36
CA LYS A 4 25.66 -15.20 -58.19
C LYS A 4 24.16 -14.94 -58.24
N VAL A 5 23.40 -15.89 -57.67
CA VAL A 5 22.03 -15.65 -57.25
C VAL A 5 22.12 -14.60 -56.14
N SER A 6 21.77 -13.35 -56.47
CA SER A 6 21.62 -12.30 -55.48
C SER A 6 20.31 -12.54 -54.75
N ALA A 7 20.37 -13.41 -53.74
CA ALA A 7 19.33 -13.59 -52.75
C ALA A 7 19.29 -12.33 -51.89
N VAL A 8 18.60 -11.32 -52.38
CA VAL A 8 18.13 -10.20 -51.57
C VAL A 8 16.61 -10.21 -51.65
N LEU A 9 16.06 -11.33 -51.19
CA LEU A 9 14.73 -11.36 -50.62
C LEU A 9 14.86 -10.57 -49.30
N PHE A 10 14.77 -9.24 -49.38
CA PHE A 10 14.52 -8.42 -48.19
C PHE A 10 13.18 -8.89 -47.66
N PHE A 11 13.27 -9.81 -46.70
CA PHE A 11 12.24 -10.20 -45.77
C PHE A 11 11.68 -8.91 -45.16
N VAL A 12 10.70 -8.31 -45.83
CA VAL A 12 9.62 -7.56 -45.21
C VAL A 12 8.77 -8.56 -44.42
N PHE A 13 9.41 -9.28 -43.49
CA PHE A 13 8.75 -9.69 -42.28
C PHE A 13 8.61 -8.41 -41.47
N SER A 14 7.58 -7.64 -41.83
CA SER A 14 6.89 -6.78 -40.90
C SER A 14 6.88 -7.50 -39.57
N CYS A 15 7.61 -6.92 -38.62
CA CYS A 15 7.83 -7.44 -37.30
C CYS A 15 6.47 -7.53 -36.61
N PHE A 16 5.75 -8.64 -36.85
CA PHE A 16 4.70 -9.13 -35.97
C PHE A 16 5.42 -9.42 -34.65
N HIS A 17 5.55 -8.38 -33.83
CA HIS A 17 5.76 -8.56 -32.41
C HIS A 17 4.49 -9.22 -31.92
N ALA A 18 4.45 -10.55 -32.00
CA ALA A 18 3.47 -11.33 -31.27
C ALA A 18 3.63 -10.87 -29.82
N GLN A 19 2.62 -10.15 -29.31
CA GLN A 19 2.56 -9.81 -27.89
C GLN A 19 2.77 -11.12 -27.15
N GLU A 20 3.91 -11.25 -26.48
CA GLU A 20 4.10 -12.35 -25.55
C GLU A 20 3.02 -12.19 -24.49
N ILE A 21 2.08 -13.12 -24.48
CA ILE A 21 1.10 -13.24 -23.41
C ILE A 21 1.92 -13.41 -22.12
N ILE A 22 1.80 -12.43 -21.24
CA ILE A 22 2.62 -12.25 -20.01
C ILE A 22 2.61 -13.53 -19.15
N ASP A 23 1.50 -14.28 -19.19
CA ASP A 23 1.38 -15.62 -18.62
C ASP A 23 0.43 -16.49 -19.47
N LYS A 24 1.01 -17.37 -20.29
CA LYS A 24 0.25 -18.29 -21.16
C LYS A 24 -0.50 -19.35 -20.35
N ASP A 25 0.00 -19.73 -19.18
CA ASP A 25 -0.58 -20.77 -18.35
C ASP A 25 -1.78 -20.22 -17.56
N ALA A 26 -1.67 -19.01 -16.99
CA ALA A 26 -2.79 -18.30 -16.38
C ALA A 26 -3.91 -18.05 -17.40
N LEU A 27 -3.58 -17.60 -18.62
CA LEU A 27 -4.59 -17.41 -19.67
C LEU A 27 -5.25 -18.74 -20.07
N LYS A 28 -4.47 -19.83 -20.17
CA LYS A 28 -5.02 -21.16 -20.45
C LYS A 28 -5.97 -21.60 -19.35
N LYS A 29 -5.58 -21.44 -18.07
CA LYS A 29 -6.41 -21.76 -16.91
C LYS A 29 -7.70 -20.94 -16.90
N CYS A 30 -7.60 -19.62 -17.06
CA CYS A 30 -8.78 -18.76 -17.16
C CYS A 30 -9.72 -19.22 -18.27
N ARG A 31 -9.20 -19.59 -19.46
CA ARG A 31 -10.02 -20.06 -20.57
C ARG A 31 -10.68 -21.44 -20.36
N MET A 32 -10.23 -22.20 -19.37
CA MET A 32 -10.89 -23.44 -18.95
C MET A 32 -12.08 -23.16 -18.04
N GLU A 33 -12.05 -22.06 -17.29
CA GLU A 33 -13.09 -21.65 -16.35
C GLU A 33 -14.08 -20.64 -16.96
N PHE A 34 -13.59 -19.75 -17.82
CA PHE A 34 -14.31 -18.65 -18.46
C PHE A 34 -14.07 -18.64 -19.98
N ASN A 35 -14.84 -17.83 -20.71
CA ASN A 35 -14.62 -17.67 -22.15
C ASN A 35 -13.50 -16.65 -22.43
N LYS A 36 -12.95 -16.69 -23.66
CA LYS A 36 -11.85 -15.81 -24.09
C LYS A 36 -12.16 -14.32 -23.92
N LYS A 37 -13.42 -13.89 -24.13
CA LYS A 37 -13.80 -12.47 -24.02
C LYS A 37 -13.66 -11.98 -22.58
N ILE A 38 -14.09 -12.80 -21.61
CA ILE A 38 -13.95 -12.49 -20.18
C ILE A 38 -12.48 -12.47 -19.78
N CYS A 39 -11.72 -13.50 -20.14
CA CYS A 39 -10.29 -13.52 -19.77
C CYS A 39 -9.52 -12.32 -20.31
N LEU A 40 -9.88 -11.79 -21.48
CA LEU A 40 -9.23 -10.64 -22.09
C LEU A 40 -9.96 -9.30 -21.86
N SER A 41 -10.98 -9.28 -21.01
CA SER A 41 -11.56 -8.01 -20.55
C SER A 41 -10.76 -7.47 -19.37
N ASP A 42 -10.85 -6.17 -19.16
CA ASP A 42 -10.53 -5.47 -17.92
C ASP A 42 -11.89 -5.09 -17.31
N LYS A 43 -12.18 -5.56 -16.11
CA LYS A 43 -13.56 -5.59 -15.57
C LYS A 43 -13.83 -4.40 -14.66
N ASP A 44 -12.87 -4.09 -13.81
CA ASP A 44 -12.84 -2.99 -12.86
C ASP A 44 -12.14 -1.73 -13.44
N ASN A 45 -11.53 -1.84 -14.63
CA ASN A 45 -10.90 -0.76 -15.40
C ASN A 45 -9.64 -0.20 -14.74
N ASP A 46 -8.87 -1.05 -14.08
CA ASP A 46 -7.61 -0.71 -13.41
C ASP A 46 -6.36 -0.86 -14.31
N GLY A 47 -6.56 -1.33 -15.54
CA GLY A 47 -5.51 -1.55 -16.53
C GLY A 47 -4.96 -2.97 -16.57
N PHE A 48 -5.47 -3.89 -15.74
CA PHE A 48 -5.12 -5.30 -15.73
C PHE A 48 -6.21 -6.14 -16.39
N LEU A 49 -5.78 -7.13 -17.16
CA LEU A 49 -6.72 -8.08 -17.75
C LEU A 49 -7.24 -9.00 -16.66
N PHE A 50 -8.51 -9.39 -16.75
CA PHE A 50 -9.22 -10.26 -15.80
C PHE A 50 -8.45 -11.54 -15.43
N TYR A 51 -7.64 -12.09 -16.34
CA TYR A 51 -6.85 -13.31 -16.04
C TYR A 51 -5.53 -13.04 -15.31
N LEU A 52 -5.08 -11.79 -15.26
CA LEU A 52 -3.88 -11.33 -14.57
C LEU A 52 -4.21 -10.60 -13.27
N ASP A 53 -5.41 -10.06 -13.16
CA ASP A 53 -5.88 -9.38 -11.96
C ASP A 53 -6.38 -10.40 -10.92
N LYS A 54 -5.88 -10.23 -9.68
CA LYS A 54 -6.27 -11.04 -8.53
C LYS A 54 -7.61 -10.60 -7.94
N TYR A 55 -8.00 -9.34 -8.11
CA TYR A 55 -9.23 -8.74 -7.59
C TYR A 55 -10.08 -8.13 -8.71
N PRO A 56 -10.57 -8.94 -9.68
CA PRO A 56 -11.26 -8.49 -10.90
C PRO A 56 -12.57 -7.73 -10.71
N ASP A 57 -12.99 -7.50 -9.48
CA ASP A 57 -14.20 -6.76 -9.10
C ASP A 57 -13.88 -5.48 -8.31
N GLU A 58 -12.62 -5.23 -7.96
CA GLU A 58 -12.18 -4.15 -7.08
C GLU A 58 -11.01 -3.39 -7.72
N THR A 59 -11.23 -2.13 -8.08
CA THR A 59 -10.19 -1.26 -8.65
C THR A 59 -8.96 -1.20 -7.75
N GLY A 60 -7.82 -1.65 -8.27
CA GLY A 60 -6.54 -1.50 -7.58
C GLY A 60 -5.56 -0.53 -8.21
N SER A 61 -4.36 -0.51 -7.63
CA SER A 61 -3.27 0.38 -8.07
C SER A 61 -2.40 -0.30 -9.11
N SER A 62 -1.94 0.46 -10.10
CA SER A 62 -0.90 0.00 -11.03
C SER A 62 0.41 -0.40 -10.34
N GLU A 63 0.68 0.16 -9.16
CA GLU A 63 1.86 -0.18 -8.35
C GLU A 63 1.77 -1.58 -7.74
N ASN A 64 0.56 -2.12 -7.59
CA ASN A 64 0.28 -3.41 -6.98
C ASN A 64 -0.43 -4.36 -7.94
N PHE A 65 -0.11 -4.29 -9.24
CA PHE A 65 -0.66 -5.18 -10.26
C PHE A 65 -2.20 -5.21 -10.31
N GLY A 66 -2.84 -4.06 -10.09
CA GLY A 66 -4.30 -3.99 -10.09
C GLY A 66 -4.94 -4.47 -8.78
N CYS A 67 -4.14 -4.83 -7.78
CA CYS A 67 -4.67 -5.17 -6.47
C CYS A 67 -4.83 -3.90 -5.62
N PRO A 68 -5.93 -3.76 -4.85
CA PRO A 68 -6.03 -2.72 -3.83
C PRO A 68 -4.96 -2.93 -2.75
N PHE A 69 -4.51 -1.84 -2.14
CA PHE A 69 -3.67 -1.92 -0.94
C PHE A 69 -4.57 -2.13 0.29
N PRO A 70 -4.15 -2.98 1.24
CA PRO A 70 -4.88 -3.17 2.49
C PRO A 70 -4.76 -1.94 3.41
N ASP A 71 -5.74 -1.83 4.30
CA ASP A 71 -5.78 -0.99 5.50
C ASP A 71 -6.35 -1.91 6.61
N VAL A 72 -5.46 -2.52 7.39
CA VAL A 72 -5.81 -3.64 8.28
C VAL A 72 -6.53 -3.18 9.54
N ASP A 73 -6.17 -2.03 10.10
CA ASP A 73 -6.79 -1.48 11.31
C ASP A 73 -7.91 -0.47 11.03
N ASN A 74 -8.11 -0.10 9.76
CA ASN A 74 -9.16 0.77 9.27
C ASN A 74 -9.07 2.19 9.85
N ASP A 75 -7.85 2.70 10.01
CA ASP A 75 -7.62 4.09 10.42
C ASP A 75 -7.65 5.10 9.25
N GLY A 76 -7.73 4.58 8.02
CA GLY A 76 -7.78 5.36 6.79
C GLY A 76 -6.43 5.61 6.14
N ILE A 77 -5.34 5.07 6.69
CA ILE A 77 -4.00 5.06 6.12
C ILE A 77 -3.73 3.65 5.60
N LEU A 78 -3.29 3.54 4.34
CA LEU A 78 -2.96 2.23 3.76
C LEU A 78 -1.76 1.64 4.50
N ASP A 79 -1.72 0.31 4.68
CA ASP A 79 -0.65 -0.41 5.39
C ASP A 79 0.76 -0.06 4.88
N LYS A 80 0.88 0.32 3.59
CA LYS A 80 2.15 0.70 2.97
C LYS A 80 2.66 2.08 3.40
N ASP A 81 1.77 2.93 3.89
CA ASP A 81 2.01 4.31 4.32
C ASP A 81 1.84 4.48 5.84
N ASP A 82 1.34 3.46 6.54
CA ASP A 82 1.12 3.43 7.98
C ASP A 82 2.37 2.94 8.75
N SER A 83 2.76 3.66 9.79
CA SER A 83 3.87 3.29 10.69
C SER A 83 3.47 2.22 11.72
N CYS A 84 2.17 2.05 11.97
CA CYS A 84 1.60 1.06 12.87
C CYS A 84 0.44 0.27 12.22
N PRO A 85 0.67 -0.55 11.16
CA PRO A 85 -0.37 -1.16 10.27
C PRO A 85 -1.42 -2.08 10.91
N THR A 86 -1.40 -2.26 12.22
CA THR A 86 -2.32 -3.16 12.94
C THR A 86 -2.90 -2.51 14.19
N ILE A 87 -2.59 -1.24 14.43
CA ILE A 87 -2.98 -0.49 15.63
C ILE A 87 -3.43 0.89 15.16
N PHE A 88 -4.75 1.07 15.12
CA PHE A 88 -5.39 2.33 14.75
C PHE A 88 -4.68 3.55 15.34
N GLY A 89 -4.37 4.53 14.49
CA GLY A 89 -3.85 5.82 14.93
C GLY A 89 -4.27 6.99 14.05
N PRO A 90 -4.04 8.22 14.52
CA PRO A 90 -4.32 9.41 13.74
C PRO A 90 -3.31 9.60 12.58
N ALA A 91 -3.77 10.21 11.49
CA ALA A 91 -2.91 10.63 10.38
C ALA A 91 -1.80 11.59 10.82
N GLU A 92 -2.05 12.42 11.83
CA GLU A 92 -1.06 13.33 12.43
C GLU A 92 0.15 12.60 13.03
N ASN A 93 0.00 11.32 13.37
CA ASN A 93 1.07 10.47 13.89
C ASN A 93 1.38 9.27 12.97
N ASN A 94 1.12 9.41 11.67
CA ASN A 94 1.39 8.38 10.65
C ASN A 94 0.76 7.02 11.00
N GLY A 95 -0.48 7.04 11.50
CA GLY A 95 -1.27 5.84 11.82
C GLY A 95 -0.89 5.17 13.15
N CYS A 96 0.01 5.78 13.93
CA CYS A 96 0.34 5.27 15.26
C CYS A 96 -0.45 5.99 16.37
N PRO A 97 -0.88 5.31 17.44
CA PRO A 97 -1.41 5.99 18.62
C PRO A 97 -0.33 6.85 19.29
N TRP A 98 -0.74 7.93 19.94
CA TRP A 98 0.15 8.75 20.77
C TRP A 98 0.44 8.04 22.11
N SER A 99 1.68 8.14 22.59
CA SER A 99 2.09 7.65 23.91
C SER A 99 1.71 8.60 25.04
N ASP A 100 1.54 8.02 26.23
CA ASP A 100 1.47 8.68 27.54
C ASP A 100 2.41 7.88 28.45
N THR A 101 3.66 8.32 28.53
CA THR A 101 4.79 7.55 29.08
C THR A 101 4.71 7.44 30.61
N ASP A 102 4.16 8.45 31.29
CA ASP A 102 4.01 8.44 32.76
C ASP A 102 2.59 8.13 33.25
N GLY A 103 1.62 8.07 32.35
CA GLY A 103 0.25 7.64 32.63
C GLY A 103 -0.57 8.68 33.38
N ASP A 104 -0.24 9.97 33.29
CA ASP A 104 -1.00 11.04 33.93
C ASP A 104 -2.26 11.48 33.16
N GLY A 105 -2.42 10.95 31.94
CA GLY A 105 -3.55 11.19 31.06
C GLY A 105 -3.40 12.44 30.20
N ILE A 106 -2.19 13.00 30.06
CA ILE A 106 -1.76 13.94 29.02
C ILE A 106 -0.78 13.20 28.10
N LEU A 107 -0.97 13.33 26.79
CA LEU A 107 -0.11 12.65 25.82
C LEU A 107 1.29 13.28 25.81
N ASP A 108 2.33 12.50 25.53
CA ASP A 108 3.73 12.94 25.59
C ASP A 108 4.02 14.20 24.76
N HIS A 109 3.29 14.41 23.67
CA HIS A 109 3.44 15.58 22.80
C HIS A 109 2.70 16.83 23.30
N GLU A 110 1.82 16.68 24.28
CA GLU A 110 1.07 17.74 24.98
C GLU A 110 1.56 17.96 26.42
N ASP A 111 2.36 17.04 26.94
CA ASP A 111 2.91 17.05 28.30
C ASP A 111 4.20 17.88 28.39
N SER A 112 4.27 18.79 29.37
CA SER A 112 5.47 19.57 29.65
C SER A 112 6.53 18.78 30.44
N CYS A 113 6.14 17.68 31.08
CA CYS A 113 6.98 16.77 31.84
C CYS A 113 6.74 15.28 31.49
N PRO A 114 6.94 14.82 30.22
CA PRO A 114 6.44 13.53 29.69
C PRO A 114 6.89 12.23 30.37
N THR A 115 7.74 12.32 31.38
CA THR A 115 8.33 11.15 32.06
C THR A 115 8.12 11.20 33.58
N VAL A 116 7.40 12.20 34.07
CA VAL A 116 7.19 12.44 35.49
C VAL A 116 5.76 12.89 35.72
N TRP A 117 4.95 11.95 36.20
CA TRP A 117 3.53 12.15 36.48
C TRP A 117 3.23 13.53 37.08
N GLY A 118 2.27 14.24 36.51
CA GLY A 118 1.81 15.51 37.03
C GLY A 118 0.31 15.72 36.95
N ALA A 119 -0.11 16.91 37.37
CA ALA A 119 -1.52 17.26 37.36
C ALA A 119 -1.88 17.91 36.02
N LYS A 120 -3.07 17.61 35.49
CA LYS A 120 -3.62 18.30 34.30
C LYS A 120 -3.68 19.82 34.45
N THR A 121 -3.90 20.31 35.67
CA THR A 121 -3.89 21.76 35.99
C THR A 121 -2.52 22.42 35.85
N ASN A 122 -1.46 21.62 35.73
CA ASN A 122 -0.07 22.06 35.61
C ASN A 122 0.63 21.43 34.39
N ASN A 123 -0.12 21.17 33.31
CA ASN A 123 0.38 20.65 32.04
C ASN A 123 1.27 19.40 32.19
N GLY A 124 0.84 18.47 33.04
CA GLY A 124 1.50 17.19 33.28
C GLY A 124 2.77 17.27 34.12
N CYS A 125 3.07 18.44 34.69
CA CYS A 125 4.20 18.59 35.60
C CYS A 125 3.79 18.46 37.08
N PRO A 126 4.67 17.92 37.96
CA PRO A 126 4.47 17.93 39.40
C PRO A 126 4.32 19.34 39.98
N ILE A 127 3.44 19.49 40.98
CA ILE A 127 3.35 20.72 41.76
C ILE A 127 4.42 20.67 42.85
N CYS A 128 5.44 21.53 42.74
CA CYS A 128 6.41 21.74 43.81
C CYS A 128 5.73 22.40 45.01
N ASN A 129 5.23 21.58 45.95
CA ASN A 129 4.84 22.08 47.26
C ASN A 129 6.09 22.44 48.05
N TYR A 130 6.65 23.62 47.78
CA TYR A 130 7.67 24.19 48.65
C TYR A 130 6.99 24.56 49.96
N ASN A 131 7.01 23.63 50.92
CA ASN A 131 6.73 23.93 52.32
C ASN A 131 7.82 24.91 52.79
N HIS A 132 7.60 26.20 52.55
CA HIS A 132 8.35 27.26 53.21
C HIS A 132 8.13 27.12 54.72
N GLY A 133 9.05 26.44 55.39
CA GLY A 133 9.31 26.49 56.82
C GLY A 133 8.09 26.50 57.73
N LYS A 134 7.65 25.32 58.17
CA LYS A 134 7.25 25.17 59.57
C LYS A 134 8.36 24.43 60.31
N GLN A 135 9.25 25.22 60.89
CA GLN A 135 9.88 24.87 62.16
C GLN A 135 8.83 24.94 63.26
#